data_AF-A0ABC8JJH8-F1
#
_entry.id   AF-A0ABC8JJH8-F1
#
_cell.length_a   1.000
_cell.length_b   1.000
_cell.length_c   1.000
_cell.angle_alpha   90.00
_cell.angle_beta   90.00
_cell.angle_gamma   90.00
#
_symmetry.space_group_name_H-M   'P 1'
#
loop_
_entity.id
_entity.type
_entity.pdbx_description
1 polymer ?
#
loop_
_entity_poly.entity_id
_entity_poly.type
_entity_poly.pdbx_seq_one_letter_code
_entity_poly.pdbx_strand_id
1 'polypeptide(L)'
;MTYKLSVFSLNDGFVDLFYLSYQVETGDNPEIRYETHPDFNGELFLSQRILGFLACPLCHEDGTLLWWRMQRANKSMSFSGLIKVSGNMTRVSITYDASCFFNLTNVIIFIPLLPPALRSVMTVIYCCSRSYESGNSVLKWKLPLINNSNRRGLLEFLVPQADSSEVFFRWCR
;
A
#
# COMPACT_ATOMS: atom_id res chain seq x y z
N MET A 1 -11.17 -7.77 -6.05
CA MET A 1 -11.20 -9.11 -6.64
C MET A 1 -12.28 -9.88 -5.93
N THR A 2 -13.22 -10.43 -6.69
CA THR A 2 -14.31 -11.25 -6.17
C THR A 2 -14.17 -12.63 -6.77
N TYR A 3 -14.42 -13.66 -5.97
CA TYR A 3 -14.36 -15.05 -6.41
C TYR A 3 -15.78 -15.62 -6.38
N LYS A 4 -16.19 -16.25 -7.47
CA LYS A 4 -17.42 -17.03 -7.53
C LYS A 4 -17.05 -18.50 -7.71
N LEU A 5 -17.39 -19.30 -6.71
CA LEU A 5 -17.19 -20.75 -6.74
C LEU A 5 -18.28 -21.41 -7.57
N SER A 6 -17.89 -22.25 -8.51
CA SER A 6 -18.80 -23.10 -9.28
C SER A 6 -18.36 -24.56 -9.11
N VAL A 7 -19.30 -25.41 -8.70
CA VAL A 7 -19.07 -26.86 -8.53
C VAL A 7 -19.84 -27.57 -9.63
N PHE A 8 -19.14 -28.36 -10.44
CA PHE A 8 -19.74 -29.17 -11.48
C PHE A 8 -19.56 -30.65 -11.15
N SER A 9 -20.65 -31.41 -11.21
CA SER A 9 -20.63 -32.87 -11.09
C SER A 9 -20.90 -33.46 -12.46
N LEU A 10 -19.94 -34.23 -12.99
CA LEU A 10 -20.15 -35.06 -14.17
C LEU A 10 -20.39 -36.49 -13.68
N ASN A 11 -21.56 -37.02 -13.99
CA ASN A 11 -21.96 -38.36 -13.61
C ASN A 11 -22.13 -39.20 -14.89
N ASP A 12 -21.06 -39.88 -15.29
CA ASP A 12 -21.06 -40.78 -16.47
C ASP A 12 -21.43 -42.22 -16.09
N GLY A 13 -22.07 -42.43 -14.93
CA GLY A 13 -22.63 -43.72 -14.50
C GLY A 13 -21.61 -44.73 -13.96
N PHE A 14 -20.32 -44.40 -13.91
CA PHE A 14 -19.25 -45.26 -13.35
C PHE A 14 -18.45 -44.59 -12.22
N VAL A 15 -18.24 -43.27 -12.28
CA VAL A 15 -17.54 -42.47 -11.26
C VAL A 15 -18.15 -41.07 -11.23
N ASP A 16 -18.50 -40.55 -10.05
CA ASP A 16 -18.82 -39.13 -9.85
C ASP A 16 -17.52 -38.32 -9.89
N LEU A 17 -17.27 -37.62 -11.00
CA LEU A 17 -16.15 -36.68 -11.10
C LEU A 17 -16.63 -35.28 -10.74
N PHE A 18 -16.16 -34.78 -9.60
CA PHE A 18 -16.38 -33.41 -9.17
C PHE A 18 -15.27 -32.52 -9.71
N TYR A 19 -15.63 -31.58 -10.58
CA TYR A 19 -14.73 -30.54 -11.06
C TYR A 19 -15.03 -29.25 -10.28
N LEU A 20 -14.03 -28.79 -9.52
CA LEU A 20 -14.08 -27.51 -8.83
C LEU A 20 -13.46 -26.44 -9.72
N SER A 21 -14.18 -25.34 -9.97
CA SER A 21 -13.60 -24.19 -10.66
C SER A 21 -14.02 -22.88 -10.00
N TYR A 22 -13.12 -21.89 -10.08
CA TYR A 22 -13.35 -20.55 -9.55
C TYR A 22 -13.42 -19.57 -10.72
N GLN A 23 -14.55 -18.88 -10.86
CA GLN A 23 -14.64 -17.71 -11.73
C GLN A 23 -14.08 -16.52 -10.95
N VAL A 24 -13.08 -15.86 -11.53
CA VAL A 24 -12.41 -14.71 -10.92
C VAL A 24 -12.85 -13.43 -11.61
N GLU A 25 -13.38 -12.50 -10.84
CA GLU A 25 -13.64 -11.15 -11.32
C GLU A 25 -12.43 -10.26 -11.01
N THR A 26 -11.68 -9.94 -12.07
CA THR A 26 -10.55 -9.01 -12.05
C THR A 26 -11.00 -7.65 -12.57
N GLY A 27 -10.52 -6.56 -12.00
CA GLY A 27 -10.71 -5.24 -12.61
C GLY A 27 -9.88 -5.08 -13.89
N ASP A 28 -10.28 -4.14 -14.75
CA ASP A 28 -9.56 -3.80 -15.98
C ASP A 28 -8.32 -2.95 -15.68
N ASN A 29 -7.26 -3.60 -15.23
CA ASN A 29 -5.97 -2.95 -15.04
C ASN A 29 -4.86 -3.72 -15.78
N PRO A 30 -4.37 -3.20 -16.92
CA PRO A 30 -3.36 -3.87 -17.73
C PRO A 30 -1.98 -3.91 -17.08
N GLU A 31 -1.74 -3.15 -16.01
CA GLU A 31 -0.47 -3.16 -15.27
C GLU A 31 -0.37 -4.33 -14.29
N ILE A 32 -1.49 -5.01 -14.02
CA ILE A 32 -1.53 -6.19 -13.16
C ILE A 32 -1.19 -7.43 -13.98
N ARG A 33 -0.13 -8.13 -13.58
CA ARG A 33 0.27 -9.42 -14.12
C ARG A 33 -0.15 -10.51 -13.15
N TYR A 34 -0.80 -11.53 -13.68
CA TYR A 34 -1.31 -12.66 -12.92
C TYR A 34 -0.49 -13.92 -13.20
N GLU A 35 -0.26 -14.71 -12.16
CA GLU A 35 0.42 -16.01 -12.22
C GLU A 35 -0.43 -17.02 -11.43
N THR A 36 -0.79 -18.14 -12.05
CA THR A 36 -1.61 -19.19 -11.42
C THR A 36 -0.74 -20.22 -10.72
N HIS A 37 -1.24 -20.86 -9.67
CA HIS A 37 -0.56 -21.99 -9.04
C HIS A 37 -0.40 -23.16 -10.04
N PRO A 38 0.72 -23.92 -10.02
CA PRO A 38 0.98 -25.01 -10.98
C PRO A 38 -0.13 -26.06 -11.09
N ASP A 39 -0.92 -26.24 -10.03
CA ASP A 39 -2.06 -27.16 -10.00
C ASP A 39 -3.28 -26.66 -10.81
N PHE A 40 -3.25 -25.42 -11.32
CA PHE A 40 -4.34 -24.79 -12.04
C PHE A 40 -4.01 -24.53 -13.49
N ASN A 41 -5.05 -24.56 -14.32
CA ASN A 41 -4.94 -24.29 -15.74
C ASN A 41 -4.77 -22.78 -16.00
N GLY A 42 -3.53 -22.36 -16.22
CA GLY A 42 -3.18 -20.97 -16.51
C GLY A 42 -3.76 -20.44 -17.82
N GLU A 43 -3.86 -21.26 -18.87
CA GLU A 43 -4.45 -20.85 -20.15
C GLU A 43 -5.94 -20.56 -20.03
N LEU A 44 -6.65 -21.40 -19.27
CA LEU A 44 -8.07 -21.22 -18.98
C LEU A 44 -8.31 -19.93 -18.18
N PHE A 45 -7.41 -19.61 -17.24
CA PHE A 45 -7.47 -18.35 -16.50
C PHE A 45 -7.19 -17.12 -17.38
N LEU A 46 -6.18 -17.18 -18.25
CA LEU A 46 -5.83 -16.07 -19.12
C LEU A 46 -6.91 -15.76 -20.16
N SER A 47 -7.60 -16.80 -20.65
CA SER A 47 -8.67 -16.67 -21.65
C SER A 47 -10.05 -16.36 -21.07
N GLN A 48 -10.45 -17.04 -19.99
CA GLN A 48 -11.83 -17.00 -19.47
C GLN A 48 -11.94 -16.52 -18.02
N ARG A 49 -10.82 -16.23 -17.36
CA ARG A 49 -10.75 -15.91 -15.91
C ARG A 49 -11.31 -17.03 -15.03
N ILE A 50 -11.16 -18.27 -15.48
CA ILE A 50 -11.56 -19.46 -14.74
C ILE A 50 -10.31 -20.17 -14.23
N LEU A 51 -10.21 -20.35 -12.91
CA LEU A 51 -9.23 -21.22 -12.28
C LEU A 51 -9.84 -22.62 -12.16
N GLY A 52 -9.51 -23.49 -13.11
CA GLY A 52 -9.82 -24.91 -13.04
C GLY A 52 -8.58 -25.70 -12.61
N PHE A 53 -8.77 -26.70 -11.75
CA PHE A 53 -7.69 -27.61 -11.39
C PHE A 53 -7.27 -28.48 -12.58
N LEU A 54 -5.95 -28.69 -12.73
CA LEU A 54 -5.36 -29.64 -13.67
C LEU A 54 -5.41 -31.08 -13.14
N ALA A 55 -5.38 -31.24 -11.81
CA ALA A 55 -5.37 -32.53 -11.12
C ALA A 55 -6.38 -32.53 -9.94
N CYS A 56 -6.35 -33.56 -9.10
CA CYS A 56 -7.28 -33.74 -7.99
C CYS A 56 -7.37 -32.48 -7.08
N PRO A 57 -8.53 -31.80 -7.00
CA PRO A 57 -8.71 -30.60 -6.17
C PRO A 57 -8.44 -30.84 -4.69
N LEU A 58 -8.69 -32.07 -4.22
CA LEU A 58 -8.48 -32.48 -2.83
C LEU A 58 -7.01 -32.60 -2.43
N CYS A 59 -6.10 -32.61 -3.41
CA CYS A 59 -4.66 -32.69 -3.17
C CYS A 59 -3.99 -31.32 -3.04
N HIS A 60 -4.72 -30.23 -3.30
CA HIS A 60 -4.19 -28.88 -3.18
C HIS A 60 -4.34 -28.38 -1.73
N GLU A 61 -3.27 -28.50 -0.96
CA GLU A 61 -3.27 -28.14 0.47
C GLU A 61 -3.00 -26.63 0.71
N ASP A 62 -2.40 -25.94 -0.27
CA ASP A 62 -1.78 -24.62 -0.07
C ASP A 62 -2.75 -23.43 -0.12
N GLY A 63 -4.03 -23.66 -0.42
CA GLY A 63 -5.11 -22.65 -0.48
C GLY A 63 -4.87 -21.47 -1.43
N THR A 64 -3.73 -21.47 -2.13
CA THR A 64 -3.20 -20.36 -2.90
C THR A 64 -3.50 -20.60 -4.36
N LEU A 65 -4.46 -19.84 -4.88
CA LEU A 65 -4.99 -20.05 -6.23
C LEU A 65 -4.26 -19.20 -7.28
N LEU A 66 -3.88 -17.98 -6.91
CA LEU A 66 -3.44 -16.93 -7.83
C LEU A 66 -2.51 -15.92 -7.14
N TRP A 67 -1.38 -15.62 -7.78
CA TRP A 67 -0.55 -14.47 -7.46
C TRP A 67 -0.76 -13.35 -8.46
N TRP A 68 -0.55 -12.12 -8.01
CA TRP A 68 -0.57 -10.96 -8.88
C TRP A 68 0.52 -9.98 -8.49
N ARG A 69 1.07 -9.29 -9.49
CA ARG A 69 2.05 -8.22 -9.31
C ARG A 69 1.69 -7.01 -10.16
N MET A 70 1.96 -5.83 -9.63
CA MET A 70 1.75 -4.56 -10.32
C MET A 70 3.03 -3.73 -10.15
N GLN A 71 3.72 -3.44 -11.25
CA GLN A 71 5.04 -2.78 -11.21
C GLN A 71 4.97 -1.25 -11.25
N ARG A 72 3.97 -0.71 -11.93
CA ARG A 72 3.64 0.72 -11.91
C ARG A 72 2.23 0.79 -11.36
N ALA A 73 2.02 1.69 -10.41
CA ALA A 73 0.70 2.01 -9.92
C ALA A 73 0.60 3.52 -9.84
N ASN A 74 -0.59 4.05 -10.16
CA ASN A 74 -0.91 5.40 -9.74
C ASN A 74 -0.68 5.51 -8.23
N LYS A 75 0.10 6.52 -7.83
CA LYS A 75 0.53 6.70 -6.45
C LYS A 75 -0.69 6.72 -5.55
N SER A 76 -0.81 5.72 -4.68
CA SER A 76 -1.86 5.63 -3.68
C SER A 76 -1.86 6.85 -2.76
N MET A 77 -0.65 7.33 -2.48
CA MET A 77 -0.38 8.55 -1.74
C MET A 77 0.90 9.18 -2.30
N SER A 78 0.92 10.49 -2.33
CA SER A 78 2.10 11.28 -2.68
C SER A 78 2.48 12.18 -1.52
N PHE A 79 3.78 12.43 -1.37
CA PHE A 79 4.34 13.29 -0.34
C PHE A 79 5.13 14.41 -0.99
N SER A 80 4.99 15.61 -0.45
CA SER A 80 5.73 16.80 -0.85
C SER A 80 6.30 17.48 0.39
N GLY A 81 7.58 17.81 0.36
CA GLY A 81 8.28 18.48 1.45
C GLY A 81 8.80 19.84 1.02
N LEU A 82 8.63 20.85 1.87
CA LEU A 82 9.22 22.18 1.70
C LEU A 82 10.06 22.52 2.93
N ILE A 83 11.25 23.04 2.69
CA ILE A 83 12.21 23.44 3.73
C ILE A 83 12.45 24.93 3.57
N LYS A 84 12.28 25.70 4.65
CA LYS A 84 12.53 27.13 4.71
C LYS A 84 13.45 27.45 5.88
N VAL A 85 14.64 27.94 5.59
CA VAL A 85 15.57 28.41 6.62
C VAL A 85 15.15 29.83 7.05
N SER A 86 15.04 30.07 8.34
CA SER A 86 14.67 31.38 8.91
C SER A 86 15.51 31.65 10.17
N GLY A 87 16.57 32.44 9.99
CA GLY A 87 17.51 32.72 11.08
C GLY A 87 18.19 31.45 11.58
N ASN A 88 18.02 31.15 12.87
CA ASN A 88 18.60 30.00 13.57
C ASN A 88 17.69 28.75 13.59
N MET A 89 16.52 28.81 12.96
CA MET A 89 15.62 27.66 12.81
C MET A 89 15.35 27.36 11.34
N THR A 90 15.12 26.09 11.05
CA THR A 90 14.63 25.62 9.76
C THR A 90 13.19 25.15 9.95
N ARG A 91 12.26 25.75 9.20
CA ARG A 91 10.87 25.31 9.11
C ARG A 91 10.75 24.23 8.05
N VAL A 92 10.15 23.12 8.43
CA VAL A 92 9.84 22.01 7.54
C VAL A 92 8.33 21.86 7.47
N SER A 93 7.81 21.80 6.24
CA SER A 93 6.40 21.55 5.95
C SER A 93 6.31 20.30 5.10
N ILE A 94 5.58 19.29 5.57
CA ILE A 94 5.35 18.02 4.86
C ILE A 94 3.86 17.91 4.57
N THR A 95 3.53 17.75 3.29
CA THR A 95 2.17 17.60 2.79
C THR A 95 2.01 16.21 2.21
N TYR A 96 0.90 15.55 2.51
CA TYR A 96 0.47 14.36 1.76
C TYR A 96 -0.73 14.70 0.87
N ASP A 97 -0.84 14.01 -0.26
CA ASP A 97 -2.03 13.97 -1.10
C ASP A 97 -2.37 12.51 -1.40
N ALA A 98 -3.49 12.05 -0.86
CA ALA A 98 -3.98 10.68 -0.93
C ALA A 98 -5.02 10.51 -2.05
N SER A 99 -4.98 9.36 -2.70
CA SER A 99 -5.95 8.99 -3.73
C SER A 99 -7.38 8.89 -3.18
N CYS A 100 -8.38 9.18 -4.01
CA CYS A 100 -9.79 9.04 -3.66
C CYS A 100 -10.36 7.63 -3.86
N PHE A 101 -9.56 6.69 -4.37
CA PHE A 101 -10.04 5.34 -4.70
C PHE A 101 -10.21 4.42 -3.49
N PHE A 102 -9.58 4.73 -2.36
CA PHE A 102 -9.64 3.90 -1.14
C PHE A 102 -9.43 4.76 0.11
N ASN A 103 -9.92 4.25 1.24
CA ASN A 103 -9.61 4.81 2.55
C ASN A 103 -8.38 4.11 3.13
N LEU A 104 -7.50 4.88 3.78
CA LEU A 104 -6.37 4.33 4.51
C LEU A 104 -6.64 4.43 6.01
N THR A 105 -6.30 3.39 6.75
CA THR A 105 -6.44 3.34 8.21
C THR A 105 -5.11 3.10 8.87
N ASN A 106 -4.92 3.63 10.08
CA ASN A 106 -3.72 3.46 10.90
C ASN A 106 -2.41 3.80 10.16
N VAL A 107 -2.43 4.85 9.35
CA VAL A 107 -1.24 5.31 8.62
C VAL A 107 -0.29 5.99 9.61
N ILE A 108 0.98 5.57 9.58
CA ILE A 108 2.05 6.19 10.36
C ILE A 108 3.15 6.60 9.40
N ILE A 109 3.42 7.90 9.35
CA ILE A 109 4.52 8.46 8.56
C ILE A 109 5.69 8.68 9.52
N PHE A 110 6.80 8.00 9.25
CA PHE A 110 8.03 8.13 10.01
C PHE A 110 8.92 9.17 9.35
N ILE A 111 9.21 10.25 10.06
CA ILE A 111 10.07 11.33 9.59
C ILE A 111 11.37 11.23 10.37
N PRO A 112 12.45 10.71 9.75
CA PRO A 112 13.74 10.65 10.40
C PRO A 112 14.29 12.07 10.59
N LEU A 113 14.77 12.36 11.80
CA LEU A 113 15.41 13.61 12.18
C LEU A 113 16.90 13.34 12.35
N LEU A 114 17.74 14.01 11.56
CA LEU A 114 19.18 13.78 11.54
C LEU A 114 19.91 14.51 12.68
N PRO A 115 21.17 14.14 12.99
CA PRO A 115 21.91 14.59 14.18
C PRO A 115 22.05 16.11 14.41
N PRO A 116 22.11 16.99 13.39
CA PRO A 116 22.07 18.44 13.63
C PRO A 116 20.76 18.90 14.27
N ALA A 117 19.64 18.23 13.96
CA ALA A 117 18.31 18.49 14.50
C ALA A 117 18.07 17.87 15.90
N LEU A 118 18.99 17.03 16.38
CA LEU A 118 18.94 16.41 17.72
C LEU A 118 19.53 17.28 18.83
N ARG A 119 20.22 18.37 18.47
CA ARG A 119 20.91 19.23 19.46
C ARG A 119 19.95 20.13 20.26
N SER A 120 18.68 20.20 19.87
CA SER A 120 17.65 20.98 20.55
C SER A 120 16.27 20.36 20.33
N VAL A 121 15.29 20.78 21.13
CA VAL A 121 13.89 20.35 21.05
C VAL A 121 13.29 20.78 19.70
N MET A 122 12.89 19.81 18.89
CA MET A 122 12.04 20.03 17.71
C MET A 122 10.64 20.43 18.18
N THR A 123 10.07 21.46 17.56
CA THR A 123 8.75 21.98 17.92
C THR A 123 7.78 21.82 16.76
N VAL A 124 6.70 21.06 16.97
CA VAL A 124 5.60 20.97 16.00
C VAL A 124 4.78 22.25 16.08
N ILE A 125 4.64 22.95 14.95
CA ILE A 125 3.84 24.19 14.84
C ILE A 125 2.40 23.87 14.48
N TYR A 126 2.22 22.93 13.55
CA TYR A 126 0.92 22.56 13.03
C TYR A 126 0.89 21.08 12.65
N CYS A 127 -0.19 20.38 13.02
CA CYS A 127 -0.42 19.01 12.62
C CYS A 127 -1.92 18.82 12.39
N CYS A 128 -2.32 18.55 11.14
CA CYS A 128 -3.74 18.44 10.81
C CYS A 128 -4.45 17.28 11.51
N SER A 129 -3.72 16.19 11.83
CA SER A 129 -4.29 15.04 12.54
C SER A 129 -4.23 15.13 14.06
N ARG A 130 -3.54 16.15 14.59
CA ARG A 130 -3.31 16.37 16.04
C ARG A 130 -2.68 15.19 16.78
N SER A 131 -2.21 14.17 16.07
CA SER A 131 -1.63 12.95 16.63
C SER A 131 -0.23 12.77 16.08
N TYR A 132 0.76 13.03 16.92
CA TYR A 132 2.16 12.81 16.61
C TYR A 132 2.90 12.35 17.87
N GLU A 133 3.98 11.61 17.67
CA GLU A 133 4.92 11.24 18.73
C GLU A 133 6.32 11.67 18.31
N SER A 134 6.98 12.46 19.14
CA SER A 134 8.40 12.77 19.00
C SER A 134 9.20 11.82 19.89
N GLY A 135 10.00 10.96 19.27
CA GLY A 135 11.02 10.16 19.95
C GLY A 135 12.43 10.63 19.55
N ASN A 136 13.46 10.12 20.24
CA ASN A 136 14.86 10.38 19.85
C ASN A 136 15.06 10.03 18.38
N SER A 137 15.24 11.08 17.56
CA SER A 137 15.58 11.01 16.12
C SER A 137 14.45 10.65 15.15
N VAL A 138 13.20 10.52 15.60
CA VAL A 138 12.08 10.23 14.68
C VAL A 138 10.82 10.96 15.13
N LEU A 139 10.22 11.72 14.22
CA LEU A 139 8.86 12.24 14.36
C LEU A 139 7.89 11.26 13.69
N LYS A 140 7.00 10.67 14.48
CA LYS A 140 5.93 9.81 13.99
C LYS A 140 4.68 10.65 13.82
N TRP A 141 4.21 10.79 12.60
CA TRP A 141 2.94 11.43 12.30
C TRP A 141 1.85 10.36 12.12
N LYS A 142 0.88 10.35 13.03
CA LYS A 142 -0.20 9.36 13.04
C LYS A 142 -1.45 9.91 12.37
N LEU A 143 -1.99 9.13 11.43
CA LEU A 143 -3.16 9.41 10.62
C LEU A 143 -4.14 8.23 10.77
N PRO A 144 -5.04 8.26 11.77
CA PRO A 144 -5.93 7.13 12.08
C PRO A 144 -6.83 6.73 10.91
N LEU A 145 -7.31 7.73 10.16
CA LEU A 145 -8.17 7.55 9.00
C LEU A 145 -7.87 8.65 7.98
N ILE A 146 -7.59 8.23 6.75
CA ILE A 146 -7.53 9.11 5.57
C ILE A 146 -8.63 8.66 4.63
N ASN A 147 -9.53 9.58 4.32
CA ASN A 147 -10.68 9.37 3.44
C ASN A 147 -10.91 10.62 2.60
N ASN A 148 -12.06 10.68 1.94
CA ASN A 148 -12.40 11.76 1.01
C ASN A 148 -12.42 13.17 1.64
N SER A 149 -12.61 13.30 2.96
CA SER A 149 -12.70 14.59 3.67
C SER A 149 -11.35 15.16 4.11
N ASN A 150 -10.31 14.33 4.19
CA ASN A 150 -8.97 14.73 4.63
C ASN A 150 -7.86 14.16 3.72
N ARG A 151 -8.15 14.11 2.41
CA ARG A 151 -7.24 13.63 1.34
C ARG A 151 -5.90 14.33 1.33
N ARG A 152 -5.89 15.59 1.78
CA ARG A 152 -4.68 16.37 1.96
C ARG A 152 -4.51 16.70 3.42
N GLY A 153 -3.28 16.55 3.89
CA GLY A 153 -2.90 16.94 5.23
C GLY A 153 -1.51 17.55 5.24
N LEU A 154 -1.26 18.32 6.29
CA LEU A 154 -0.06 19.11 6.47
C LEU A 154 0.47 18.91 7.89
N LEU A 155 1.78 18.73 7.96
CA LEU A 155 2.56 18.74 9.18
C LEU A 155 3.66 19.79 9.04
N GLU A 156 3.73 20.70 9.98
CA GLU A 156 4.76 21.73 10.05
C GLU A 156 5.48 21.70 11.38
N PHE A 157 6.80 21.73 11.33
CA PHE A 157 7.64 21.72 12.52
C PHE A 157 8.91 22.54 12.31
N LEU A 158 9.53 22.93 13.42
CA LEU A 158 10.79 23.64 13.48
C LEU A 158 11.88 22.69 13.96
N VAL A 159 13.02 22.76 13.28
CA VAL A 159 14.27 22.15 13.72
C VAL A 159 15.35 23.25 13.84
N PRO A 160 16.42 23.02 14.61
CA PRO A 160 17.61 23.87 14.54
C PRO A 160 18.09 24.08 13.11
N GLN A 161 18.78 25.20 12.88
CA GLN A 161 19.37 25.51 11.58
C GLN A 161 20.20 24.31 11.09
N ALA A 162 19.74 23.77 9.96
CA ALA A 162 20.39 22.70 9.23
C ALA A 162 20.14 22.95 7.75
N ASP A 163 21.16 22.71 6.93
CA ASP A 163 21.06 22.87 5.48
C ASP A 163 20.08 21.84 4.91
N SER A 164 19.43 22.16 3.78
CA SER A 164 18.37 21.31 3.20
C SER A 164 18.82 19.88 2.90
N SER A 165 20.10 19.68 2.58
CA SER A 165 20.75 18.38 2.39
C SER A 165 21.04 17.62 3.68
N GLU A 166 21.06 18.31 4.82
CA GLU A 166 21.38 17.77 6.15
C GLU A 166 20.12 17.50 7.01
N VAL A 167 18.97 18.08 6.65
CA VAL A 167 17.72 17.91 7.41
C VAL A 167 17.02 16.60 7.06
N PHE A 168 17.07 16.16 5.79
CA PHE A 168 16.43 14.93 5.32
C PHE A 168 17.29 14.23 4.27
N PHE A 169 17.76 13.00 4.54
CA PHE A 169 18.29 12.17 3.48
C PHE A 169 17.17 11.48 2.71
N ARG A 170 17.21 11.66 1.37
CA ARG A 170 16.61 10.83 0.30
C ARG A 170 15.25 10.19 0.62
N TRP A 171 14.19 11.00 0.60
CA TRP A 171 12.85 10.47 0.29
C TRP A 171 12.81 10.09 -1.20
N CYS A 172 13.22 8.85 -1.49
CA CYS A 172 13.20 8.16 -2.80
C CYS A 172 14.03 8.79 -3.93
N ARG A 173 15.08 8.10 -4.35
CA ARG A 173 15.48 8.08 -5.77
C ARG A 173 14.55 7.12 -6.51
#